data_AF-A0A3N5GJS6-F1
#
_entry.id   AF-A0A3N5GJS6-F1
#
_cell.length_a   1.000
_cell.length_b   1.000
_cell.length_c   1.000
_cell.angle_alpha   90.00
_cell.angle_beta   90.00
_cell.angle_gamma   90.00
#
_symmetry.space_group_name_H-M   'P 1'
#
loop_
_entity.id
_entity.type
_entity.pdbx_description
1 polymer ?
#
loop_
_entity_poly.entity_id
_entity_poly.type
_entity_poly.pdbx_seq_one_letter_code
_entity_poly.pdbx_strand_id
1 'polypeptide(L)' 'MIKLEDLQPNAEVRGILPDAIVTVVNVRWFGSDALELTYKAATGRVANELLYRDAEQRLSIVELGRPWSFDGDG' A
#
# COMPACT_ATOMS: atom_id res chain seq x y z
N MET A 1 -2.63 -12.10 7.48
CA MET A 1 -1.36 -11.76 6.80
C MET A 1 -1.73 -11.00 5.56
N ILE A 2 -1.16 -9.82 5.37
CA ILE A 2 -1.42 -9.03 4.16
C ILE A 2 -0.62 -9.64 3.02
N LYS A 3 -1.09 -9.47 1.80
CA LYS A 3 -0.26 -9.72 0.62
C LYS A 3 0.11 -8.39 -0.04
N LEU A 4 1.16 -8.42 -0.83
CA LEU A 4 1.50 -7.32 -1.73
C LEU A 4 0.34 -6.99 -2.69
N GLU A 5 -0.50 -7.98 -2.99
CA GLU A 5 -1.73 -7.89 -3.79
C GLU A 5 -2.78 -6.96 -3.16
N ASP A 6 -2.82 -6.88 -1.83
CA ASP A 6 -3.78 -6.08 -1.08
C ASP A 6 -3.38 -4.59 -1.00
N LEU A 7 -2.14 -4.26 -1.40
CA LEU A 7 -1.68 -2.88 -1.49
C LEU A 7 -2.38 -2.21 -2.66
N GLN A 8 -3.40 -1.42 -2.36
CA GLN A 8 -4.17 -0.65 -3.34
C GLN A 8 -3.98 0.84 -3.11
N PRO A 9 -4.10 1.68 -4.16
CA PRO A 9 -4.12 3.13 -4.02
C PRO A 9 -5.15 3.57 -2.96
N ASN A 10 -4.75 4.55 -2.14
CA ASN A 10 -5.47 5.08 -0.97
C ASN A 10 -5.54 4.14 0.24
N ALA A 11 -4.93 2.94 0.21
CA ALA A 11 -4.82 2.13 1.42
C ALA A 11 -3.82 2.74 2.41
N GLU A 12 -4.13 2.64 3.70
CA GLU A 12 -3.22 3.04 4.77
C GLU A 12 -2.43 1.83 5.24
N VAL A 13 -1.10 1.92 5.16
CA VAL A 13 -0.20 0.80 5.41
C VAL A 13 0.82 1.20 6.46
N ARG A 14 1.02 0.31 7.42
CA ARG A 14 2.06 0.37 8.44
C ARG A 14 3.16 -0.64 8.13
N GLY A 15 4.40 -0.31 8.51
CA GLY A 15 5.56 -1.18 8.34
C GLY A 15 6.43 -0.83 7.13
N ILE A 16 5.97 0.10 6.27
CA ILE A 16 6.80 0.76 5.26
C ILE A 16 7.78 1.70 5.95
N LEU A 17 7.25 2.64 6.75
CA LEU A 17 8.04 3.45 7.67
C LEU A 17 8.02 2.84 9.08
N PRO A 18 9.13 2.93 9.82
CA PRO A 18 9.23 2.33 11.16
C PRO A 18 8.32 2.99 12.20
N ASP A 19 8.06 4.30 12.07
CA ASP A 19 7.34 5.09 13.08
C ASP A 19 6.07 5.77 12.53
N ALA A 20 5.66 5.46 11.30
CA ALA A 20 4.54 6.13 10.67
C ALA A 20 3.71 5.21 9.78
N ILE A 21 2.43 5.56 9.67
CA ILE A 21 1.52 5.03 8.66
C ILE A 21 1.70 5.85 7.39
N VAL A 22 1.66 5.18 6.25
CA VAL A 22 1.76 5.80 4.94
C VAL A 22 0.52 5.47 4.12
N THR A 23 0.10 6.41 3.30
CA THR A 23 -0.98 6.19 2.33
C THR A 23 -0.37 5.72 1.02
N VAL A 24 -0.83 4.61 0.49
CA VAL A 24 -0.43 4.14 -0.83
C VAL A 24 -0.95 5.10 -1.89
N VAL A 25 -0.06 5.61 -2.72
CA VAL A 25 -0.40 6.51 -3.83
C VAL A 25 -0.44 5.75 -5.14
N ASN A 26 0.57 4.91 -5.37
CA ASN A 26 0.68 4.13 -6.59
C ASN A 26 1.44 2.82 -6.33
N VAL A 27 1.12 1.79 -7.13
CA VAL A 27 1.72 0.45 -7.02
C VAL A 27 2.16 0.02 -8.40
N ARG A 28 3.43 -0.34 -8.55
CA ARG A 28 3.98 -0.79 -9.83
C ARG A 28 4.66 -2.14 -9.68
N TRP A 29 4.09 -3.16 -10.30
CA TRP A 29 4.66 -4.51 -10.26
C TRP A 29 5.86 -4.67 -11.20
N PHE A 30 6.87 -5.39 -10.71
CA PHE A 30 8.04 -5.84 -11.45
C PHE A 30 8.03 -7.38 -11.44
N GLY A 31 7.38 -7.97 -12.45
CA GLY A 31 7.13 -9.41 -12.47
C GLY A 31 6.13 -9.84 -11.40
N SER A 32 6.36 -11.00 -10.79
CA SER A 32 5.46 -11.66 -9.82
C SER A 32 5.87 -11.52 -8.35
N ASP A 33 7.10 -11.06 -8.09
CA ASP A 33 7.77 -11.18 -6.78
C ASP A 33 8.16 -9.85 -6.16
N ALA A 34 8.17 -8.77 -6.96
CA ALA A 34 8.53 -7.44 -6.50
C ALA A 34 7.54 -6.40 -7.02
N LEU A 35 7.30 -5.36 -6.22
CA LEU A 35 6.59 -4.17 -6.62
C LEU A 35 7.25 -2.92 -6.05
N GLU A 36 7.19 -1.82 -6.78
CA GLU A 36 7.51 -0.50 -6.27
C GLU A 36 6.24 0.14 -5.73
N LEU A 37 6.26 0.46 -4.45
CA LEU A 37 5.21 1.18 -3.76
C LEU A 37 5.58 2.66 -3.70
N THR A 38 4.78 3.50 -4.34
CA THR A 38 4.82 4.94 -4.09
C THR A 38 3.83 5.26 -2.99
N TYR A 39 4.30 5.90 -1.92
CA TYR A 39 3.50 6.23 -0.76
C TYR A 39 3.66 7.69 -0.36
N LYS A 40 2.68 8.19 0.38
CA LYS A 40 2.68 9.51 0.99
C LYS A 40 2.66 9.36 2.51
N ALA A 41 3.65 9.95 3.17
CA ALA A 41 3.69 10.04 4.62
C ALA A 41 2.71 11.09 5.13
N ALA A 42 2.29 10.99 6.40
CA ALA A 42 1.45 11.99 7.07
C ALA A 42 2.06 13.41 7.07
N THR A 43 3.38 13.51 6.94
CA THR A 43 4.12 14.78 6.79
C THR A 43 3.96 15.44 5.41
N GLY A 44 3.26 14.78 4.48
CA GLY A 44 3.07 15.24 3.10
C GLY A 44 4.20 14.82 2.15
N ARG A 45 5.27 14.20 2.66
CA ARG A 45 6.37 13.68 1.83
C ARG A 45 5.92 12.48 1.02
N VAL A 46 6.25 12.49 -0.26
CA VAL A 46 6.02 11.35 -1.17
C VAL A 46 7.36 10.69 -1.44
N ALA A 47 7.40 9.37 -1.34
CA ALA A 47 8.58 8.55 -1.61
C ALA A 47 8.17 7.23 -2.25
N ASN A 48 9.13 6.55 -2.86
CA ASN A 48 8.98 5.22 -3.42
C ASN A 48 9.87 4.22 -2.68
N GLU A 49 9.36 3.00 -2.51
CA GLU A 49 10.10 1.87 -1.92
C GLU A 49 9.86 0.60 -2.73
N LEU A 50 10.94 -0.15 -2.99
CA LEU A 50 10.85 -1.45 -3.64
C LEU A 50 10.55 -2.52 -2.59
N LEU A 51 9.43 -3.19 -2.74
CA LEU A 51 8.95 -4.26 -1.86
C LEU A 51 9.05 -5.60 -2.55
N TYR A 52 9.46 -6.61 -1.79
CA TYR A 52 9.50 -8.01 -2.18
C TYR A 52 8.51 -8.80 -1.33
N ARG A 53 8.15 -10.02 -1.75
CA ARG A 53 7.25 -10.93 -1.01
C ARG A 53 7.60 -11.08 0.49
N ASP A 54 8.88 -11.06 0.84
CA ASP A 54 9.31 -11.17 2.25
C ASP A 54 8.82 -10.00 3.12
N ALA A 55 8.59 -8.83 2.51
CA ALA A 55 8.04 -7.67 3.20
C ALA A 55 6.60 -7.89 3.68
N GLU A 56 5.83 -8.83 3.09
CA GLU A 56 4.45 -9.14 3.51
C GLU A 56 4.35 -9.47 5.01
N GLN A 57 5.40 -10.03 5.60
CA GLN A 57 5.49 -10.36 7.03
C GLN A 57 5.53 -9.12 7.93
N ARG A 58 6.16 -8.03 7.48
CA ARG A 58 6.32 -6.78 8.25
C ARG A 58 5.22 -5.75 8.00
N LEU A 59 4.44 -5.94 6.94
CA LEU A 59 3.42 -4.99 6.52
C LEU A 59 2.07 -5.29 7.17
N SER A 60 1.35 -4.22 7.50
CA SER A 60 -0.01 -4.31 8.03
C SER A 60 -0.86 -3.20 7.44
N ILE A 61 -2.00 -3.56 6.85
CA ILE A 61 -2.98 -2.59 6.37
C ILE A 61 -3.78 -2.12 7.59
N VAL A 62 -3.78 -0.81 7.83
CA VAL A 62 -4.53 -0.17 8.92
C VAL A 62 -5.94 0.17 8.46
N GLU A 63 -6.05 0.72 7.25
CA GLU A 63 -7.32 0.96 6.59
C GLU A 63 -7.22 0.47 5.14
N LEU A 64 -8.05 -0.50 4.76
CA LEU A 64 -8.27 -0.79 3.35
C LEU A 64 -8.99 0.44 2.79
N GLY A 65 -8.26 1.26 2.04
CA GLY A 65 -8.82 2.42 1.35
C GLY A 65 -10.08 1.93 0.64
N ARG A 66 -11.23 2.48 1.01
CA ARG A 66 -12.52 1.91 0.60
C ARG A 66 -12.47 1.67 -0.91
N PRO A 67 -12.65 0.42 -1.37
CA PRO A 67 -12.93 0.21 -2.78
C PRO A 67 -14.18 1.03 -3.02
N TRP A 68 -14.21 1.83 -4.07
CA TRP A 68 -15.46 2.46 -4.43
C TRP A 68 -16.45 1.34 -4.72
N SER A 69 -17.32 0.99 -3.76
CA SER A 69 -18.62 0.42 -4.09
C SER A 69 -19.42 1.58 -4.66
N PHE A 70 -19.17 1.87 -5.94
CA PHE A 70 -20.19 2.47 -6.77
C PHE A 70 -21.22 1.37 -7.02
N ASP A 71 -22.08 1.13 -6.03
CA ASP A 71 -23.36 0.46 -6.25
C ASP A 71 -24.27 1.52 -6.88
N GLY A 72 -24.10 1.68 -8.18
CA GLY A 72 -25.02 2.39 -9.05
C GLY A 72 -25.74 1.36 -9.89
N ASP A 73 -26.62 0.58 -9.28
CA ASP A 73 -27.68 -0.13 -10.00
C ASP A 73 -28.99 0.57 -9.67
N GLY A 74 -29.59 1.18 -10.69
CA GLY A 74 -30.85 1.92 -10.64
C GLY A 74 -31.72 1.57 -11.82
#